data_AF-A0A838I5C6-F1
#
_entry.id   AF-A0A838I5C6-F1
#
_cell.length_a   1.000
_cell.length_b   1.000
_cell.length_c   1.000
_cell.angle_alpha   90.00
_cell.angle_beta   90.00
_cell.angle_gamma   90.00
#
_symmetry.space_group_name_H-M   'P 1'
#
loop_
_entity.id
_entity.type
_entity.pdbx_description
1 polymer ?
#
loop_
_entity_poly.entity_id
_entity_poly.type
_entity_poly.pdbx_seq_one_letter_code
_entity_poly.pdbx_strand_id
1 'polypeptide(L)'
;AQRSTSDQAERAAISREARAAHRAATRRAKRKVEPDVVVPAHLQAIAQCESGGDPRAIGGGGMYRGKYQFSYATWAGVGGTGDPAAASEAEQDRRAAMLYERSGPGQWPVCGA
;
A
#
# COMPACT_ATOMS: atom_id res chain seq x y z
N ALA A 1 44.81 10.07 32.67
CA ALA A 1 43.94 8.89 32.43
C ALA A 1 42.48 9.23 32.06
N GLN A 2 41.92 10.39 32.46
CA GLN A 2 40.48 10.68 32.31
C GLN A 2 39.99 11.10 30.90
N ARG A 3 40.87 11.59 30.01
CA ARG A 3 40.47 11.99 28.64
C ARG A 3 40.11 10.80 27.74
N SER A 4 40.80 9.67 27.91
CA SER A 4 40.64 8.49 27.04
C SER A 4 39.28 7.81 27.20
N THR A 5 38.67 7.88 28.38
CA THR A 5 37.34 7.31 28.65
C THR A 5 36.21 8.15 28.08
N SER A 6 36.36 9.48 28.12
CA SER A 6 35.40 10.42 27.52
C SER A 6 35.38 10.29 26.00
N ASP A 7 36.55 10.20 25.37
CA ASP A 7 36.68 9.98 23.92
C ASP A 7 36.06 8.65 23.47
N GLN A 8 36.17 7.59 24.29
CA GLN A 8 35.53 6.30 24.03
C GLN A 8 34.01 6.37 24.16
N ALA A 9 33.49 7.10 25.15
CA ALA A 9 32.06 7.27 25.35
C ALA A 9 31.40 8.03 24.19
N GLU A 10 32.06 9.08 23.68
CA GLU A 10 31.58 9.90 22.57
C GLU A 10 31.56 9.10 21.25
N ARG A 11 32.63 8.36 20.94
CA ARG A 11 32.69 7.46 19.77
C ARG A 11 31.61 6.38 19.81
N ALA A 12 31.32 5.84 21.00
CA ALA A 12 30.26 4.87 21.20
C ALA A 12 28.85 5.49 21.00
N ALA A 13 28.65 6.75 21.39
CA ALA A 13 27.40 7.47 21.16
C ALA A 13 27.14 7.71 19.67
N ILE A 14 28.12 8.24 18.93
CA ILE A 14 28.06 8.45 17.48
C ILE A 14 27.76 7.13 16.75
N SER A 15 28.41 6.03 17.17
CA SER A 15 28.18 4.70 16.60
C SER A 15 26.76 4.18 16.86
N ARG A 16 26.16 4.52 18.00
CA ARG A 16 24.77 4.14 18.33
C ARG A 16 23.77 4.94 17.50
N GLU A 17 23.97 6.24 17.34
CA GLU A 17 23.13 7.10 16.50
C GLU A 17 23.18 6.68 15.03
N ALA A 18 24.37 6.39 14.50
CA ALA A 18 24.52 5.90 13.12
C ALA A 18 23.75 4.58 12.89
N ARG A 19 23.78 3.66 13.86
CA ARG A 19 23.01 2.40 13.81
C ARG A 19 21.50 2.65 13.91
N ALA A 20 21.07 3.60 14.74
CA ALA A 20 19.66 3.97 14.86
C ALA A 20 19.13 4.59 13.55
N ALA A 21 19.89 5.50 12.94
CA ALA A 21 19.58 6.11 11.65
C ALA A 21 19.49 5.05 10.53
N HIS A 22 20.45 4.13 10.47
CA HIS A 22 20.42 3.04 9.50
C HIS A 22 19.20 2.10 9.70
N ARG A 23 18.84 1.79 10.95
CA ARG A 23 17.62 1.01 11.26
C ARG A 23 16.34 1.75 10.84
N ALA A 24 16.27 3.06 11.02
CA ALA A 24 15.13 3.87 10.58
C ALA A 24 15.03 3.90 9.04
N ALA A 25 16.15 4.09 8.34
CA ALA A 25 16.23 4.08 6.89
C ALA A 25 15.83 2.72 6.29
N THR A 26 16.35 1.62 6.85
CA THR A 26 16.00 0.26 6.42
C THR A 26 14.54 -0.09 6.69
N ARG A 27 13.94 0.36 7.81
CA ARG A 27 12.48 0.22 8.06
C ARG A 27 11.65 1.01 7.04
N ARG A 28 12.08 2.22 6.67
CA ARG A 28 11.41 3.04 5.65
C ARG A 28 11.52 2.39 4.25
N ALA A 29 12.66 1.80 3.92
CA ALA A 29 12.87 1.07 2.67
C ALA A 29 12.02 -0.20 2.60
N LYS A 30 11.98 -1.01 3.68
CA LYS A 30 11.12 -2.20 3.76
C LYS A 30 9.63 -1.88 3.60
N ARG A 31 9.16 -0.73 4.08
CA ARG A 31 7.77 -0.28 3.90
C ARG A 31 7.43 0.10 2.44
N LYS A 32 8.45 0.33 1.60
CA LYS A 32 8.28 0.64 0.18
C LYS A 32 8.31 -0.59 -0.73
N VAL A 33 8.80 -1.72 -0.24
CA VAL A 33 8.82 -2.99 -0.97
C VAL A 33 7.65 -3.80 -0.43
N GLU A 34 6.46 -3.60 -1.00
CA GLU A 34 5.35 -4.51 -0.75
C GLU A 34 5.73 -5.89 -1.33
N PRO A 35 5.51 -7.00 -0.59
CA PRO A 35 5.60 -8.32 -1.20
C PRO A 35 4.61 -8.37 -2.35
N ASP A 36 5.00 -9.03 -3.44
CA ASP A 36 4.14 -9.29 -4.59
C ASP A 36 2.95 -10.12 -4.10
N VAL A 37 1.87 -9.44 -3.69
CA VAL A 37 0.62 -10.11 -3.36
C VAL A 37 0.21 -10.76 -4.66
N VAL A 38 0.13 -12.09 -4.68
CA VAL A 38 -0.31 -12.81 -5.88
C VAL A 38 -1.78 -12.46 -6.09
N VAL A 39 -2.03 -11.42 -6.88
CA VAL A 39 -3.36 -10.99 -7.28
C VAL A 39 -3.90 -12.04 -8.25
N PRO A 40 -5.05 -12.68 -7.97
CA PRO A 40 -5.66 -13.63 -8.90
C PRO A 40 -5.84 -13.01 -10.30
N ALA A 41 -5.65 -13.81 -11.34
CA ALA A 41 -5.69 -13.33 -12.73
C ALA A 41 -6.99 -12.58 -13.10
N HIS A 42 -8.12 -12.98 -12.52
CA HIS A 42 -9.41 -12.30 -12.74
C HIS A 42 -9.42 -10.88 -12.15
N LEU A 43 -8.83 -10.66 -10.97
CA LEU A 43 -8.70 -9.32 -10.40
C LEU A 43 -7.71 -8.47 -11.20
N GLN A 44 -6.64 -9.08 -11.72
CA GLN A 44 -5.73 -8.36 -12.62
C GLN A 44 -6.47 -7.90 -13.90
N ALA A 45 -7.29 -8.75 -14.49
CA ALA A 45 -8.11 -8.40 -15.65
C ALA A 45 -9.10 -7.26 -15.34
N ILE A 46 -9.78 -7.32 -14.19
CA ILE A 46 -10.65 -6.25 -13.70
C ILE A 46 -9.88 -4.94 -13.56
N ALA A 47 -8.74 -4.94 -12.85
CA ALA A 47 -7.91 -3.75 -12.65
C ALA A 47 -7.45 -3.13 -13.98
N GLN A 48 -7.07 -3.97 -14.94
CA GLN A 48 -6.66 -3.50 -16.26
C GLN A 48 -7.81 -2.86 -17.03
N CYS A 49 -9.01 -3.44 -16.96
CA CYS A 49 -10.20 -2.87 -17.59
C CYS A 49 -10.66 -1.58 -16.91
N GLU A 50 -10.63 -1.50 -15.58
CA GLU A 50 -11.14 -0.37 -14.80
C GLU A 50 -10.25 0.88 -14.89
N SER A 51 -8.93 0.72 -14.85
CA SER A 51 -8.00 1.86 -14.82
C SER A 51 -6.71 1.66 -15.61
N GLY A 52 -6.55 0.56 -16.35
CA GLY A 52 -5.24 0.16 -16.89
C GLY A 52 -4.26 -0.26 -15.79
N GLY A 53 -4.77 -0.62 -14.60
CA GLY A 53 -3.97 -0.98 -13.44
C GLY A 53 -3.36 0.20 -12.67
N ASP A 54 -3.76 1.45 -12.92
CA ASP A 54 -3.24 2.62 -12.20
C ASP A 54 -3.83 2.73 -10.78
N PRO A 55 -3.02 2.58 -9.70
CA PRO A 55 -3.48 2.68 -8.32
C PRO A 55 -3.87 4.09 -7.89
N ARG A 56 -3.58 5.13 -8.69
CA ARG A 56 -3.93 6.52 -8.41
C ARG A 56 -5.04 7.06 -9.30
N ALA A 57 -5.67 6.20 -10.11
CA ALA A 57 -6.72 6.60 -11.03
C ALA A 57 -7.88 7.31 -10.32
N ILE A 58 -8.45 8.30 -11.00
CA ILE A 58 -9.61 9.07 -10.54
C ILE A 58 -10.62 9.11 -11.68
N GLY A 59 -11.74 8.41 -11.53
CA GLY A 59 -12.79 8.33 -12.55
C GLY A 59 -14.12 8.93 -12.11
N GLY A 60 -15.05 9.05 -13.05
CA GLY A 60 -16.44 9.48 -12.78
C GLY A 60 -16.54 10.82 -12.07
N GLY A 61 -15.70 11.80 -12.44
CA GLY A 61 -15.66 13.11 -11.78
C GLY A 61 -15.15 13.08 -10.33
N GLY A 62 -14.43 12.03 -9.92
CA GLY A 62 -13.89 11.87 -8.57
C GLY A 62 -14.66 10.89 -7.68
N MET A 63 -15.73 10.27 -8.20
CA MET A 63 -16.52 9.29 -7.47
C MET A 63 -15.81 7.95 -7.30
N TYR A 64 -15.02 7.54 -8.30
CA TYR A 64 -14.32 6.26 -8.34
C TYR A 64 -12.81 6.46 -8.25
N ARG A 65 -12.17 5.61 -7.43
CA ARG A 65 -10.81 5.84 -6.93
C ARG A 65 -9.95 4.59 -7.05
N GLY A 66 -8.73 4.77 -7.53
CA GLY A 66 -7.66 3.77 -7.52
C GLY A 66 -7.81 2.66 -8.57
N LYS A 67 -6.98 1.64 -8.44
CA LYS A 67 -6.77 0.52 -9.39
C LYS A 67 -8.05 -0.21 -9.78
N TYR A 68 -8.99 -0.33 -8.85
CA TYR A 68 -10.26 -1.05 -9.04
C TYR A 68 -11.46 -0.11 -9.07
N GLN A 69 -11.23 1.20 -9.17
CA GLN A 69 -12.28 2.21 -9.28
C GLN A 69 -13.31 2.11 -8.16
N PHE A 70 -12.84 1.94 -6.91
CA PHE A 70 -13.69 1.86 -5.73
C PHE A 70 -14.46 3.17 -5.52
N SER A 71 -15.73 3.06 -5.12
CA SER A 71 -16.40 4.14 -4.41
C SER A 71 -15.93 4.18 -2.95
N TYR A 72 -16.01 5.34 -2.29
CA TYR A 72 -15.72 5.47 -0.85
C TYR A 72 -16.59 4.56 0.02
N ALA A 73 -17.87 4.40 -0.33
CA ALA A 73 -18.80 3.57 0.43
C ALA A 73 -18.42 2.08 0.33
N THR A 74 -18.12 1.60 -0.89
CA THR A 74 -17.69 0.22 -1.11
C THR A 74 -16.36 -0.06 -0.42
N TRP A 75 -15.40 0.88 -0.51
CA TRP A 75 -14.11 0.81 0.17
C TRP A 75 -14.26 0.65 1.69
N ALA A 76 -15.07 1.51 2.31
CA ALA A 76 -15.38 1.42 3.73
C ALA A 76 -16.09 0.10 4.07
N GLY A 77 -16.99 -0.37 3.20
CA GLY A 77 -17.71 -1.63 3.37
C GLY A 77 -16.82 -2.89 3.32
N VAL A 78 -15.62 -2.82 2.75
CA VAL A 78 -14.59 -3.89 2.84
C VAL A 78 -13.53 -3.59 3.90
N GLY A 79 -13.75 -2.59 4.75
CA GLY A 79 -12.88 -2.22 5.88
C GLY A 79 -11.72 -1.29 5.52
N GLY A 80 -11.74 -0.70 4.32
CA GLY A 80 -10.82 0.36 3.93
C GLY A 80 -11.13 1.67 4.67
N THR A 81 -10.11 2.50 4.85
CA THR A 81 -10.26 3.83 5.44
C THR A 81 -9.66 4.89 4.53
N GLY A 82 -10.17 6.12 4.60
CA GLY A 82 -9.67 7.23 3.78
C GLY A 82 -9.98 7.05 2.29
N ASP A 83 -9.11 7.63 1.46
CA ASP A 83 -9.22 7.62 0.00
C ASP A 83 -8.60 6.35 -0.61
N PRO A 84 -9.34 5.55 -1.39
CA PRO A 84 -8.80 4.34 -2.03
C PRO A 84 -7.60 4.64 -2.92
N ALA A 85 -7.58 5.76 -3.64
CA ALA A 85 -6.48 6.13 -4.53
C ALA A 85 -5.21 6.59 -3.76
N ALA A 86 -5.34 6.88 -2.45
CA ALA A 86 -4.22 7.19 -1.58
C ALA A 86 -3.68 5.95 -0.84
N ALA A 87 -4.41 4.83 -0.86
CA ALA A 87 -3.95 3.57 -0.27
C ALA A 87 -2.85 2.95 -1.13
N SER A 88 -2.02 2.10 -0.52
CA SER A 88 -1.02 1.34 -1.28
C SER A 88 -1.70 0.35 -2.24
N GLU A 89 -0.99 -0.02 -3.30
CA GLU A 89 -1.52 -0.94 -4.30
C GLU A 89 -1.88 -2.29 -3.68
N ALA A 90 -1.04 -2.86 -2.81
CA ALA A 90 -1.35 -4.13 -2.17
C ALA A 90 -2.58 -4.05 -1.24
N GLU A 91 -2.84 -2.89 -0.63
CA GLU A 91 -4.06 -2.68 0.13
C GLU A 91 -5.28 -2.64 -0.79
N GLN A 92 -5.19 -1.95 -1.93
CA GLN A 92 -6.24 -1.95 -2.94
C GLN A 92 -6.53 -3.37 -3.47
N ASP A 93 -5.49 -4.14 -3.78
CA ASP A 93 -5.59 -5.54 -4.21
C ASP A 93 -6.26 -6.42 -3.15
N ARG A 94 -5.86 -6.27 -1.87
CA ARG A 94 -6.48 -6.98 -0.75
C ARG A 94 -7.96 -6.66 -0.65
N ARG A 95 -8.33 -5.38 -0.71
CA ARG A 95 -9.74 -4.96 -0.60
C ARG A 95 -10.57 -5.41 -1.80
N ALA A 96 -9.99 -5.44 -3.00
CA ALA A 96 -10.63 -6.00 -4.19
C ALA A 96 -10.89 -7.50 -4.04
N ALA A 97 -9.91 -8.27 -3.54
CA ALA A 97 -10.10 -9.69 -3.26
C ALA A 97 -11.22 -9.93 -2.24
N MET A 98 -11.24 -9.17 -1.13
CA MET A 98 -12.32 -9.25 -0.14
C MET A 98 -13.69 -8.92 -0.73
N LEU A 99 -13.78 -7.89 -1.59
CA LEU A 99 -15.03 -7.53 -2.25
C LEU A 99 -15.50 -8.65 -3.18
N TYR A 100 -14.58 -9.21 -3.98
CA TYR A 100 -14.87 -10.26 -4.93
C TYR A 100 -15.33 -11.55 -4.23
N GLU A 101 -14.64 -11.97 -3.16
CA GLU A 101 -15.04 -13.12 -2.36
C GLU A 101 -16.44 -12.93 -1.74
N ARG A 102 -16.76 -11.72 -1.29
CA ARG A 102 -18.05 -11.44 -0.64
C ARG A 102 -19.21 -11.26 -1.62
N SER A 103 -18.96 -10.60 -2.74
CA SER A 103 -20.02 -10.04 -3.60
C SER A 103 -19.91 -10.46 -5.07
N GLY A 104 -18.87 -11.24 -5.41
CA GLY A 104 -18.61 -11.72 -6.76
C GLY A 104 -18.22 -10.61 -7.74
N PRO A 105 -18.11 -10.95 -9.04
CA PRO A 105 -17.68 -10.03 -10.08
C PRO A 105 -18.68 -8.89 -10.36
N GLY A 106 -19.94 -9.00 -9.95
CA GLY A 106 -21.00 -8.03 -10.26
C GLY A 106 -20.77 -6.63 -9.70
N GLN A 107 -19.77 -6.44 -8.84
CA GLN A 107 -19.31 -5.11 -8.39
C GLN A 107 -18.56 -4.34 -9.48
N TRP A 108 -18.11 -5.02 -10.53
CA TRP A 108 -17.50 -4.48 -11.73
C TRP A 108 -18.35 -4.90 -12.94
N PRO A 109 -19.53 -4.30 -13.16
CA PRO A 109 -20.53 -4.83 -14.10
C PRO A 109 -20.07 -4.88 -15.56
N VAL A 110 -19.08 -4.07 -15.94
CA VAL A 110 -18.48 -4.07 -17.29
C VAL A 110 -17.20 -4.90 -17.31
N CYS A 111 -16.36 -4.78 -16.29
CA CYS A 111 -15.01 -5.34 -16.27
C CYS A 111 -14.87 -6.70 -15.56
N GLY A 112 -15.91 -7.17 -14.87
CA GLY A 112 -15.94 -8.42 -14.11
C GLY A 112 -16.54 -9.61 -14.86
N ALA A 113 -17.03 -9.41 -16.09
CA ALA A 113 -17.62 -10.44 -16.94
C ALA A 113 -16.57 -11.24 -17.72
#